data_AF-U1PH36-F1
#
_entry.id   AF-U1PH36-F1
#
_cell.length_a   1.000
_cell.length_b   1.000
_cell.length_c   1.000
_cell.angle_alpha   90.00
_cell.angle_beta   90.00
_cell.angle_gamma   90.00
#
_symmetry.space_group_name_H-M   'P 1'
#
loop_
_entity.id
_entity.type
_entity.pdbx_description
1 polymer ?
#
loop_
_entity_poly.entity_id
_entity_poly.type
_entity_poly.pdbx_seq_one_letter_code
_entity_poly.pdbx_strand_id
1 'polypeptide(L)'
;MAQMIPLDDYVAQVLETLSPLENGRLALEEAHGRVLAEDVTAVVPVPPWTNSAMDGYAVRAGDTAGASPQTPVVLPVTGDVPAGAAPQPLAAGTAQRIMTGAMLPEGADAVVKVEDTDQAPGPRPLPERVELRAGARP
;
A
#
# COMPACT_ATOMS: atom_id res chain seq x y z
N MET A 1 -52.87 -17.04 39.14
CA MET A 1 -52.93 -16.29 37.87
C MET A 1 -51.51 -15.91 37.51
N ALA A 2 -51.04 -16.22 36.30
CA ALA A 2 -49.71 -15.80 35.87
C ALA A 2 -49.70 -14.26 35.78
N GLN A 3 -48.80 -13.61 36.50
CA GLN A 3 -48.66 -12.16 36.45
C GLN A 3 -47.97 -11.80 35.13
N MET A 4 -48.63 -10.95 34.32
CA MET A 4 -48.05 -10.48 33.07
C MET A 4 -46.95 -9.48 33.37
N ILE A 5 -45.76 -9.70 32.81
CA ILE A 5 -44.65 -8.75 32.86
C ILE A 5 -44.47 -8.08 31.49
N PRO A 6 -43.92 -6.85 31.44
CA PRO A 6 -43.53 -6.21 30.19
C PRO A 6 -42.60 -7.08 29.33
N LEU A 7 -42.68 -6.92 28.01
CA LEU A 7 -41.87 -7.70 27.06
C LEU A 7 -40.37 -7.54 27.31
N ASP A 8 -39.92 -6.31 27.55
CA ASP A 8 -38.49 -6.02 27.76
C ASP A 8 -37.96 -6.68 29.04
N ASP A 9 -38.77 -6.68 30.11
CA ASP A 9 -38.43 -7.37 31.37
C ASP A 9 -38.33 -8.88 31.16
N TYR A 10 -39.23 -9.46 30.36
CA TYR A 10 -39.17 -10.89 30.03
C TYR A 10 -37.95 -11.23 29.17
N VAL A 11 -37.63 -10.41 28.17
CA VAL A 11 -36.44 -10.60 27.33
C VAL A 11 -35.17 -10.51 28.19
N ALA A 12 -35.08 -9.53 29.11
CA ALA A 12 -33.96 -9.41 30.02
C ALA A 12 -33.80 -10.65 30.91
N GLN A 13 -34.90 -11.14 31.53
CA GLN A 13 -34.88 -12.36 32.33
C GLN A 13 -34.42 -13.58 31.54
N VAL A 14 -34.83 -13.72 30.27
CA VAL A 14 -34.37 -14.82 29.42
C VAL A 14 -32.88 -14.69 29.14
N LEU A 15 -32.40 -13.49 28.75
CA LEU A 15 -30.99 -13.25 28.46
C LEU A 15 -30.08 -13.48 29.67
N GLU A 16 -30.54 -13.18 30.89
CA GLU A 16 -29.79 -13.44 32.14
C GLU A 16 -29.54 -14.94 32.40
N THR A 17 -30.34 -15.83 31.82
CA THR A 17 -30.14 -17.28 31.94
C THR A 17 -29.18 -17.85 30.90
N LEU A 18 -28.83 -17.06 29.88
CA LEU A 18 -27.96 -17.48 28.80
C LEU A 18 -26.50 -17.15 29.13
N SER A 19 -25.60 -18.02 28.70
CA SER A 19 -24.17 -17.75 28.68
C SER A 19 -23.67 -17.81 27.23
N PRO A 20 -22.68 -16.99 26.86
CA PRO A 20 -22.01 -17.13 25.57
C PRO A 20 -21.45 -18.55 25.41
N LEU A 21 -21.49 -19.06 24.18
CA LEU A 21 -20.87 -20.33 23.86
C LEU A 21 -19.34 -20.26 24.04
N GLU A 22 -18.73 -21.41 24.30
CA GLU A 22 -17.27 -21.52 24.26
C GLU A 22 -16.75 -21.09 22.88
N ASN A 23 -15.69 -20.29 22.90
CA ASN A 23 -15.03 -19.88 21.66
C ASN A 23 -14.19 -21.03 21.09
N GLY A 24 -13.83 -20.90 19.81
CA GLY A 24 -13.03 -21.90 19.12
C GLY A 24 -12.32 -21.29 17.92
N ARG A 25 -11.27 -21.99 17.46
CA ARG A 25 -10.58 -21.66 16.21
C ARG A 25 -11.19 -22.48 15.08
N LEU A 26 -11.44 -21.81 13.97
CA LEU A 26 -11.97 -22.40 12.75
C LEU A 26 -11.06 -22.02 11.58
N ALA A 27 -11.09 -22.79 10.50
CA ALA A 27 -10.48 -22.37 9.25
C ALA A 27 -11.22 -21.14 8.71
N LEU A 28 -10.52 -20.26 7.98
CA LEU A 28 -11.10 -18.98 7.52
C LEU A 28 -12.26 -19.21 6.55
N GLU A 29 -12.16 -20.25 5.72
CA GLU A 29 -13.20 -20.70 4.81
C GLU A 29 -14.49 -21.17 5.50
N GLU A 30 -14.42 -21.57 6.78
CA GLU A 30 -15.56 -22.00 7.60
C GLU A 30 -16.12 -20.89 8.50
N ALA A 31 -15.43 -19.74 8.54
CA ALA A 31 -15.77 -18.63 9.43
C ALA A 31 -16.96 -17.78 8.93
N HIS A 32 -17.39 -17.97 7.67
CA HIS A 32 -18.52 -17.21 7.11
C HIS A 32 -19.80 -17.44 7.92
N GLY A 33 -20.45 -16.35 8.35
CA GLY A 33 -21.66 -16.39 9.19
C GLY A 33 -21.42 -16.63 10.68
N ARG A 34 -20.16 -16.72 11.12
CA ARG A 34 -19.80 -16.79 12.56
C ARG A 34 -19.66 -15.38 13.15
N VAL A 35 -19.66 -15.32 14.49
CA VAL A 35 -19.39 -14.10 15.26
C VAL A 35 -17.98 -14.19 15.83
N LEU A 36 -17.21 -13.10 15.73
CA LEU A 36 -15.89 -13.02 16.35
C LEU A 36 -16.01 -13.15 17.87
N ALA A 37 -15.18 -14.01 18.46
CA ALA A 37 -15.12 -14.17 19.90
C ALA A 37 -14.30 -13.07 20.60
N GLU A 38 -13.37 -12.46 19.88
CA GLU A 38 -12.47 -11.40 20.35
C GLU A 38 -12.09 -10.47 19.18
N ASP A 39 -11.53 -9.30 19.51
CA ASP A 39 -11.03 -8.35 18.53
C ASP A 39 -9.87 -8.96 17.72
N VAL A 40 -9.88 -8.75 16.40
CA VAL A 40 -8.79 -9.16 15.51
C VAL A 40 -7.88 -7.97 15.26
N THR A 41 -6.63 -8.08 15.71
CA THR A 41 -5.60 -7.04 15.52
C THR A 41 -4.63 -7.43 14.41
N ALA A 42 -4.18 -6.44 13.64
CA ALA A 42 -3.20 -6.68 12.59
C ALA A 42 -1.85 -7.05 13.21
N VAL A 43 -1.30 -8.20 12.82
CA VAL A 43 0.01 -8.69 13.31
C VAL A 43 1.20 -8.05 12.59
N VAL A 44 0.96 -7.48 11.40
CA VAL A 44 1.96 -6.80 10.56
C VAL A 44 1.31 -5.60 9.87
N PRO A 45 2.09 -4.56 9.52
CA PRO A 45 1.61 -3.49 8.66
C PRO A 45 1.24 -4.03 7.28
N VAL A 46 0.21 -3.44 6.67
CA VAL A 46 -0.21 -3.70 5.30
C VAL A 46 -0.36 -2.35 4.58
N PRO A 47 0.51 -2.03 3.61
CA PRO A 47 1.62 -2.84 3.11
C PRO A 47 2.77 -2.99 4.13
N PRO A 48 3.55 -4.09 4.05
CA PRO A 48 4.69 -4.33 4.95
C PRO A 48 5.89 -3.39 4.75
N TRP A 49 5.91 -2.63 3.66
CA TRP A 49 6.92 -1.63 3.31
C TRP A 49 6.29 -0.50 2.52
N THR A 50 6.97 0.65 2.44
CA THR A 50 6.62 1.72 1.51
C THR A 50 6.77 1.20 0.09
N ASN A 51 5.68 1.23 -0.68
CA ASN A 51 5.65 0.77 -2.06
C ASN A 51 5.16 1.85 -3.02
N SER A 52 5.46 1.69 -4.30
CA SER A 52 4.97 2.61 -5.32
C SER A 52 3.47 2.44 -5.55
N ALA A 53 2.73 3.54 -5.58
CA ALA A 53 1.31 3.55 -5.94
C ALA A 53 1.05 3.56 -7.46
N MET A 54 2.11 3.68 -8.26
CA MET A 54 2.03 3.84 -9.72
C MET A 54 3.33 3.38 -10.41
N ASP A 55 3.26 3.21 -11.72
CA ASP A 55 4.45 2.99 -12.54
C ASP A 55 5.18 4.32 -12.76
N GLY A 56 6.51 4.27 -12.77
CA GLY A 56 7.30 5.49 -12.95
C GLY A 56 8.75 5.32 -12.56
N TYR A 57 9.31 6.35 -11.93
CA TYR A 57 10.71 6.40 -11.52
C TYR A 57 10.83 6.81 -10.05
N ALA A 58 11.41 5.93 -9.25
CA ALA A 58 11.82 6.23 -7.89
C ALA A 58 13.01 7.20 -7.92
N VAL A 59 12.88 8.28 -7.16
CA VAL A 59 13.82 9.41 -7.14
C VAL A 59 13.98 9.94 -5.71
N ARG A 60 14.97 10.81 -5.52
CA ARG A 60 14.93 11.79 -4.44
C ARG A 60 14.19 13.02 -4.93
N ALA A 61 13.19 13.49 -4.20
CA ALA A 61 12.38 14.65 -4.55
C ALA A 61 13.24 15.89 -4.79
N GLY A 62 14.29 16.08 -3.97
CA GLY A 62 15.26 17.17 -4.13
C GLY A 62 16.00 17.17 -5.47
N ASP A 63 16.24 16.00 -6.07
CA ASP A 63 16.90 15.88 -7.38
C ASP A 63 15.97 16.25 -8.54
N THR A 64 14.66 16.39 -8.28
CA THR A 64 13.64 16.77 -9.28
C THR A 64 13.20 18.24 -9.15
N ALA A 65 13.84 19.01 -8.27
CA ALA A 65 13.46 20.39 -8.00
C ALA A 65 13.53 21.24 -9.28
N GLY A 66 12.44 21.94 -9.60
CA GLY A 66 12.33 22.79 -10.79
C GLY A 66 11.97 22.05 -12.09
N ALA A 67 11.81 20.72 -12.05
CA ALA A 67 11.35 19.96 -13.21
C ALA A 67 9.95 20.42 -13.66
N SER A 68 9.83 20.73 -14.94
CA SER A 68 8.60 21.13 -15.62
C SER A 68 8.63 20.65 -17.07
N PRO A 69 7.50 20.67 -17.80
CA PRO A 69 7.50 20.27 -19.21
C PRO A 69 8.41 21.13 -20.09
N GLN A 70 8.63 22.40 -19.75
CA GLN A 70 9.49 23.32 -20.50
C GLN A 70 10.96 23.23 -20.07
N THR A 71 11.22 22.83 -18.82
CA THR A 71 12.56 22.69 -18.24
C THR A 71 12.64 21.34 -17.51
N PRO A 72 12.76 20.22 -18.26
CA PRO A 72 12.82 18.90 -17.65
C PRO A 72 14.16 18.68 -16.95
N VAL A 73 14.16 17.84 -15.91
CA VAL A 73 15.36 17.36 -15.25
C VAL A 73 15.72 16.00 -15.81
N VAL A 74 16.98 15.78 -16.18
CA VAL A 74 17.44 14.51 -16.78
C VAL A 74 18.32 13.74 -15.82
N LEU A 75 17.83 12.61 -15.31
CA LEU A 75 18.56 11.74 -14.39
C LEU A 75 19.04 10.45 -15.08
N PRO A 76 20.24 9.93 -14.77
CA PRO A 76 20.64 8.58 -15.14
C PRO A 76 19.77 7.54 -14.44
N VAL A 77 19.40 6.48 -15.18
CA VAL A 77 18.61 5.38 -14.66
C VAL A 77 19.53 4.24 -14.28
N THR A 78 19.56 3.90 -12.99
CA THR A 78 20.55 2.98 -12.41
C THR A 78 19.97 1.61 -12.05
N GLY A 79 18.67 1.39 -12.27
CA GLY A 79 18.02 0.14 -11.93
C GLY A 79 16.57 0.05 -12.37
N ASP A 80 16.05 -1.17 -12.28
CA ASP A 80 14.67 -1.54 -12.59
C ASP A 80 14.12 -2.33 -11.40
N VAL A 81 13.00 -1.86 -10.84
CA VAL A 81 12.43 -2.36 -9.59
C VAL A 81 11.06 -2.97 -9.88
N PRO A 82 11.00 -4.28 -10.20
CA PRO A 82 9.75 -4.98 -10.39
C PRO A 82 9.05 -5.25 -9.05
N ALA A 83 7.73 -5.47 -9.11
CA ALA A 83 6.96 -5.88 -7.94
C ALA A 83 7.49 -7.22 -7.37
N GLY A 84 7.61 -7.29 -6.04
CA GLY A 84 8.06 -8.48 -5.32
C GLY A 84 9.58 -8.65 -5.22
N ALA A 85 10.38 -7.75 -5.79
CA ALA A 85 11.84 -7.76 -5.66
C ALA A 85 12.34 -6.76 -4.61
N ALA A 86 13.50 -7.05 -4.01
CA ALA A 86 14.22 -6.11 -3.17
C ALA A 86 15.13 -5.22 -4.05
N PRO A 87 14.91 -3.89 -4.10
CA PRO A 87 15.74 -2.97 -4.87
C PRO A 87 17.12 -2.80 -4.26
N GLN A 88 18.08 -2.41 -5.10
CA GLN A 88 19.33 -1.82 -4.64
C GLN A 88 19.08 -0.35 -4.20
N PRO A 89 19.84 0.19 -3.23
CA PRO A 89 19.70 1.58 -2.81
C PRO A 89 19.83 2.58 -3.97
N LEU A 90 19.07 3.67 -3.90
CA LEU A 90 19.10 4.76 -4.86
C LEU A 90 20.24 5.75 -4.54
N ALA A 91 21.16 5.90 -5.49
CA ALA A 91 22.21 6.92 -5.43
C ALA A 91 21.63 8.33 -5.69
N ALA A 92 22.21 9.34 -5.03
CA ALA A 92 21.81 10.74 -5.24
C ALA A 92 22.05 11.18 -6.69
N GLY A 93 21.14 11.98 -7.24
CA GLY A 93 21.16 12.44 -8.62
C GLY A 93 20.86 11.34 -9.64
N THR A 94 20.20 10.25 -9.23
CA THR A 94 19.84 9.12 -10.10
C THR A 94 18.36 8.73 -9.94
N ALA A 95 17.86 7.93 -10.88
CA ALA A 95 16.52 7.36 -10.84
C ALA A 95 16.57 5.84 -10.97
N GLN A 96 15.56 5.14 -10.46
CA GLN A 96 15.31 3.74 -10.79
C GLN A 96 13.89 3.59 -11.32
N ARG A 97 13.71 2.87 -12.43
CA ARG A 97 12.37 2.56 -12.93
C ARG A 97 11.67 1.68 -11.89
N ILE A 98 10.43 2.00 -11.56
CA ILE A 98 9.68 1.30 -10.51
C ILE A 98 8.27 1.00 -10.98
N MET A 99 7.79 -0.20 -10.66
CA MET A 99 6.44 -0.66 -10.97
C MET A 99 5.50 -0.46 -9.78
N THR A 100 4.20 -0.39 -10.09
CA THR A 100 3.13 -0.35 -9.08
C THR A 100 3.25 -1.54 -8.13
N GLY A 101 3.18 -1.25 -6.83
CA GLY A 101 3.31 -2.25 -5.76
C GLY A 101 4.75 -2.63 -5.39
N ALA A 102 5.75 -2.22 -6.16
CA ALA A 102 7.15 -2.52 -5.87
C ALA A 102 7.66 -1.72 -4.66
N MET A 103 8.59 -2.31 -3.90
CA MET A 103 9.20 -1.67 -2.73
C MET A 103 10.00 -0.44 -3.14
N LEU A 104 9.84 0.66 -2.42
CA LEU A 104 10.60 1.87 -2.68
C LEU A 104 12.09 1.64 -2.30
N PRO A 105 13.06 1.96 -3.17
CA PRO A 105 14.47 1.82 -2.87
C PRO A 105 14.90 2.66 -1.67
N GLU A 106 15.85 2.15 -0.88
CA GLU A 106 16.49 2.94 0.15
C GLU A 106 17.10 4.22 -0.45
N GLY A 107 16.82 5.37 0.15
CA GLY A 107 17.30 6.66 -0.33
C GLY A 107 16.46 7.27 -1.45
N ALA A 108 15.38 6.63 -1.91
CA ALA A 108 14.30 7.28 -2.62
C ALA A 108 13.24 7.75 -1.62
N ASP A 109 12.64 8.91 -1.86
CA ASP A 109 11.54 9.45 -1.04
C ASP A 109 10.30 9.78 -1.89
N ALA A 110 10.38 9.69 -3.23
CA ALA A 110 9.27 9.99 -4.10
C ALA A 110 9.29 9.17 -5.40
N VAL A 111 8.17 9.19 -6.12
CA VAL A 111 8.01 8.57 -7.45
C VAL A 111 7.47 9.60 -8.43
N VAL A 112 8.16 9.79 -9.56
CA VAL A 112 7.62 10.52 -10.72
C VAL A 112 6.85 9.53 -11.58
N LYS A 113 5.59 9.83 -11.88
CA LYS A 113 4.73 9.01 -12.73
C LYS A 113 5.31 8.87 -14.13
N VAL A 114 5.13 7.72 -14.76
CA VAL A 114 5.60 7.48 -16.12
C VAL A 114 5.04 8.51 -17.13
N GLU A 115 3.81 8.98 -16.92
CA GLU A 115 3.18 10.01 -17.76
C GLU A 115 3.87 11.38 -17.68
N ASP A 116 4.55 11.65 -16.57
CA ASP A 116 5.33 12.87 -16.35
C ASP A 116 6.80 12.68 -16.76
N THR A 117 7.08 11.74 -17.66
CA THR A 117 8.41 11.50 -18.22
C THR A 117 8.43 11.48 -19.75
N ASP A 118 9.60 11.26 -20.35
CA ASP A 118 9.76 10.97 -21.77
C ASP A 118 9.53 9.49 -22.14
N GLN A 119 9.21 8.63 -21.17
CA GLN A 119 8.97 7.22 -21.44
C GLN A 119 7.71 7.02 -22.31
N ALA A 120 7.91 6.43 -23.49
CA ALA A 120 6.83 6.06 -24.39
C ALA A 120 6.01 4.87 -23.84
N PRO A 121 4.70 4.78 -24.16
CA PRO A 121 3.85 3.65 -23.76
C PRO A 121 4.35 2.28 -24.28
N GLY A 122 4.03 1.22 -23.53
CA GLY A 122 4.31 -0.17 -23.89
C GLY A 122 5.60 -0.74 -23.29
N PRO A 123 5.94 -2.01 -23.58
CA PRO A 123 7.13 -2.65 -23.07
C PRO A 123 8.38 -2.02 -23.69
N ARG A 124 9.27 -1.49 -22.85
CA ARG A 124 10.52 -0.86 -23.25
C ARG A 124 11.69 -1.43 -22.46
N PRO A 125 12.87 -1.58 -23.07
CA PRO A 125 14.09 -1.83 -22.31
C PRO A 125 14.28 -0.70 -21.28
N LEU A 126 15.05 -0.99 -20.23
CA LEU A 126 15.44 0.04 -19.27
C LEU A 126 16.23 1.13 -20.00
N PRO A 127 15.81 2.40 -19.99
CA PRO A 127 16.57 3.45 -20.62
C PRO A 127 17.82 3.77 -19.80
N GLU A 128 18.85 4.38 -20.41
CA GLU A 128 20.05 4.82 -19.69
C GLU A 128 19.79 6.09 -18.86
N ARG A 129 18.82 6.90 -19.27
CA ARG A 129 18.43 8.18 -18.66
C ARG A 129 16.92 8.39 -18.82
N VAL A 130 16.36 9.24 -17.98
CA VAL A 130 14.94 9.65 -18.05
C VAL A 130 14.83 11.16 -17.95
N GLU A 131 13.96 11.77 -18.76
CA GLU A 131 13.57 13.17 -18.61
C GLU A 131 12.33 13.25 -17.72
N LEU A 132 12.47 13.93 -16.58
CA LEU A 132 11.40 14.18 -15.63
C LEU A 132 10.77 15.54 -15.92
N ARG A 133 9.47 15.55 -16.20
CA ARG A 133 8.69 16.73 -16.61
C ARG A 133 7.85 17.30 -15.47
N ALA A 134 7.89 16.68 -14.30
CA ALA A 134 7.27 17.17 -13.08
C ALA A 134 8.18 16.90 -11.88
N GLY A 135 8.23 17.87 -10.95
CA GLY A 135 8.90 17.69 -9.67
C GLY A 135 8.11 16.76 -8.76
N ALA A 136 8.81 15.80 -8.16
CA ALA A 136 8.25 14.88 -7.18
C ALA A 136 8.17 15.54 -5.80
N ARG A 137 7.28 15.04 -4.95
CA ARG A 137 7.18 15.41 -3.53
C ARG A 137 7.26 14.13 -2.70
N PRO A 138 7.88 14.16 -1.52
CA PRO A 138 7.88 13.03 -0.60
C PRO A 138 6.48 12.59 -0.19
#